data_AF-A0A1X0T2I1-F1
#
_entry.id   AF-A0A1X0T2I1-F1
#
_cell.length_a   1.000
_cell.length_b   1.000
_cell.length_c   1.000
_cell.angle_alpha   90.00
_cell.angle_beta   90.00
_cell.angle_gamma   90.00
#
_symmetry.space_group_name_H-M   'P 1'
#
loop_
_entity.id
_entity.type
_entity.pdbx_description
1 polymer ?
#
loop_
_entity_poly.entity_id
_entity_poly.type
_entity_poly.pdbx_seq_one_letter_code
_entity_poly.pdbx_strand_id
1 'polypeptide(L)' 'MDSGFDDKLRRIESSWKPALAKVFQTYIDLDREPSDEELEAFGSILGSSHNEVRRAIGRQAKAQGKSLLQNYVP' A
#
# COMPACT_ATOMS: atom_id res chain seq x y z
N MET A 1 -26.48 -6.45 -13.05
CA MET A 1 -25.33 -6.03 -12.21
C MET A 1 -25.63 -4.63 -11.73
N ASP A 2 -25.67 -4.44 -10.41
CA ASP A 2 -26.19 -3.23 -9.78
C ASP A 2 -25.08 -2.17 -9.69
N SER A 3 -25.06 -1.26 -10.67
CA SER A 3 -23.99 -0.24 -10.86
C SER A 3 -23.69 0.62 -9.62
N GLY A 4 -24.63 0.72 -8.67
CA GLY A 4 -24.45 1.48 -7.42
C GLY A 4 -23.52 0.81 -6.40
N PHE A 5 -23.35 -0.52 -6.46
CA PHE A 5 -22.45 -1.25 -5.58
C PHE A 5 -20.99 -1.04 -5.98
N ASP A 6 -20.71 -1.15 -7.29
CA ASP A 6 -19.37 -0.94 -7.86
C ASP A 6 -18.87 0.49 -7.67
N ASP A 7 -19.76 1.48 -7.76
CA ASP A 7 -19.42 2.89 -7.49
C ASP A 7 -19.15 3.18 -6.01
N LYS A 8 -19.85 2.50 -5.10
CA LYS A 8 -19.56 2.56 -3.65
C LYS A 8 -18.20 1.94 -3.34
N LEU A 9 -17.91 0.77 -3.92
CA LEU A 9 -16.62 0.10 -3.78
C LEU A 9 -15.47 0.96 -4.30
N ARG A 10 -15.60 1.54 -5.51
CA ARG A 10 -14.59 2.47 -6.05
C ARG A 10 -14.37 3.69 -5.18
N ARG A 11 -15.43 4.28 -4.60
CA ARG A 11 -15.30 5.43 -3.68
C ARG A 11 -14.58 5.05 -2.40
N ILE A 12 -14.88 3.87 -1.86
CA ILE A 12 -14.19 3.31 -0.70
C ILE A 12 -12.71 3.08 -1.02
N GLU A 13 -12.39 2.41 -2.13
CA GLU A 13 -11.00 2.21 -2.61
C GLU A 13 -10.25 3.54 -2.80
N SER A 14 -10.91 4.55 -3.39
CA SER A 14 -10.36 5.89 -3.55
C SER A 14 -10.08 6.58 -2.21
N SER A 15 -10.93 6.38 -1.21
CA SER A 15 -10.80 6.99 0.11
C SER A 15 -9.69 6.35 0.95
N TRP A 16 -9.34 5.09 0.66
CA TRP A 16 -8.30 4.38 1.40
C TRP A 16 -6.90 4.70 0.90
N LYS A 17 -6.73 5.10 -0.38
CA LYS A 17 -5.41 5.47 -0.93
C LYS A 17 -4.62 6.48 -0.08
N PRO A 18 -5.20 7.63 0.36
CA PRO A 18 -4.48 8.55 1.25
C PRO A 18 -4.21 8.00 2.65
N ALA A 19 -5.10 7.16 3.18
CA ALA A 19 -4.92 6.52 4.49
C ALA A 19 -3.78 5.50 4.44
N LEU A 20 -3.70 4.70 3.37
CA LEU A 20 -2.63 3.74 3.15
C LEU A 20 -1.29 4.42 2.93
N ALA A 21 -1.26 5.55 2.21
CA ALA A 21 -0.05 6.34 2.06
C ALA A 21 0.49 6.78 3.44
N LYS A 22 -0.39 7.17 4.38
CA LYS A 22 0.02 7.46 5.77
C LYS A 22 0.51 6.21 6.51
N VAL A 23 -0.11 5.06 6.31
CA VAL A 23 0.34 3.80 6.93
C VAL A 23 1.71 3.39 6.40
N PHE A 24 1.91 3.45 5.08
CA PHE A 24 3.20 3.19 4.43
C PHE A 24 4.27 4.19 4.85
N GLN A 25 3.90 5.44 5.12
CA GLN A 25 4.81 6.46 5.65
C GLN A 25 5.44 6.02 6.97
N THR A 26 4.69 5.37 7.85
CA THR A 26 5.21 4.88 9.13
C THR A 26 6.37 3.89 8.93
N TYR A 27 6.27 2.98 7.97
CA TYR A 27 7.34 2.03 7.66
C TYR A 27 8.59 2.73 7.12
N ILE A 28 8.39 3.78 6.32
CA ILE A 28 9.47 4.59 5.73
C ILE A 28 10.17 5.45 6.80
N ASP A 29 9.41 6.05 7.71
CA ASP A 29 9.92 6.92 8.77
C ASP A 29 10.68 6.13 9.83
N LEU A 30 10.17 4.94 10.17
CA LEU A 30 10.79 4.03 11.13
C LEU A 30 11.92 3.18 10.55
N ASP A 31 12.18 3.31 9.24
CA ASP A 31 13.16 2.49 8.51
C ASP A 31 12.97 0.99 8.77
N ARG A 32 11.69 0.55 8.67
CA ARG A 32 11.27 -0.82 8.98
C ARG A 32 10.55 -1.44 7.81
N GLU A 33 10.87 -2.69 7.50
CA GLU A 33 10.08 -3.49 6.57
C GLU A 33 8.74 -3.93 7.20
N PRO A 34 7.65 -3.99 6.43
CA PRO A 34 6.44 -4.67 6.87
C PRO A 34 6.68 -6.18 6.96
N SER A 35 6.08 -6.84 7.95
CA SER A 35 6.06 -8.29 8.04
C SER A 35 5.19 -8.90 6.93
N ASP A 36 5.35 -10.19 6.64
CA ASP A 36 4.49 -10.88 5.68
C ASP A 36 3.01 -10.87 6.10
N GLU A 37 2.72 -10.94 7.40
CA GLU A 37 1.35 -10.83 7.94
C GLU A 37 0.75 -9.44 7.71
N GLU A 38 1.54 -8.37 7.86
CA GLU A 38 1.11 -7.00 7.55
C GLU A 38 0.84 -6.84 6.05
N LEU A 39 1.71 -7.41 5.20
CA LEU A 39 1.51 -7.41 3.75
C LEU A 39 0.27 -8.20 3.32
N GLU A 40 -0.04 -9.29 4.01
CA GLU A 40 -1.26 -10.09 3.78
C GLU A 40 -2.51 -9.33 4.18
N ALA A 41 -2.50 -8.68 5.34
CA ALA A 41 -3.60 -7.83 5.78
C ALA A 41 -3.87 -6.68 4.77
N PHE A 42 -2.82 -5.98 4.32
CA PHE A 42 -2.98 -4.95 3.29
C PHE A 42 -3.43 -5.53 1.95
N GLY A 43 -2.87 -6.67 1.53
CA GLY A 43 -3.28 -7.34 0.30
C GLY A 43 -4.77 -7.69 0.31
N SER A 44 -5.26 -8.23 1.42
CA SER A 44 -6.67 -8.59 1.62
C SER A 44 -7.59 -7.36 1.55
N ILE A 45 -7.23 -6.28 2.25
CA ILE A 45 -8.01 -5.03 2.27
C ILE A 45 -8.05 -4.37 0.88
N LEU A 46 -6.94 -4.45 0.13
CA LEU A 46 -6.78 -3.76 -1.16
C LEU A 46 -7.13 -4.61 -2.37
N GLY A 47 -7.52 -5.87 -2.17
CA GLY A 47 -7.67 -6.82 -3.27
C GLY A 47 -6.40 -6.93 -4.12
N SER A 48 -5.23 -6.81 -3.51
CA SER A 48 -3.91 -6.73 -4.16
C SER A 48 -2.98 -7.81 -3.62
N SER A 49 -1.95 -8.19 -4.38
CA SER A 49 -0.93 -9.14 -3.92
C SER A 49 0.10 -8.50 -2.99
N HIS A 50 0.78 -9.33 -2.17
CA HIS A 50 1.90 -8.87 -1.31
C HIS A 50 2.97 -8.10 -2.09
N ASN A 51 3.26 -8.55 -3.31
CA ASN A 51 4.26 -7.92 -4.17
C ASN A 51 3.84 -6.53 -4.65
N GLU A 52 2.54 -6.33 -4.91
CA GLU A 52 2.01 -5.01 -5.29
C GLU A 52 2.02 -4.03 -4.12
N VAL A 53 1.72 -4.52 -2.90
CA VAL A 53 1.84 -3.74 -1.67
C VAL A 53 3.30 -3.35 -1.41
N ARG A 54 4.25 -4.31 -1.47
CA ARG A 54 5.69 -4.02 -1.36
C ARG A 54 6.14 -2.97 -2.37
N ARG A 55 5.74 -3.10 -3.64
CA ARG A 55 6.06 -2.12 -4.68
C ARG A 55 5.48 -0.74 -4.39
N ALA A 56 4.27 -0.66 -3.84
CA ALA A 56 3.67 0.62 -3.46
C ALA A 56 4.48 1.32 -2.37
N ILE A 57 4.86 0.58 -1.32
CA ILE A 57 5.73 1.06 -0.24
C ILE A 57 7.09 1.49 -0.79
N GLY A 58 7.74 0.65 -1.61
CA GLY A 58 9.04 0.95 -2.22
C GLY A 58 9.02 2.18 -3.12
N ARG A 59 7.96 2.38 -3.92
CA ARG A 59 7.78 3.59 -4.74
C ARG A 59 7.68 4.85 -3.87
N GLN A 60 6.94 4.76 -2.77
CA GLN A 60 6.79 5.89 -1.85
C GLN A 60 8.12 6.20 -1.13
N ALA A 61 8.85 5.17 -0.70
CA ALA A 61 10.19 5.34 -0.11
C ALA A 61 11.20 5.95 -1.09
N LYS A 62 11.20 5.48 -2.34
CA LYS A 62 12.04 6.03 -3.43
C LYS A 62 11.73 7.50 -3.70
N ALA A 63 10.45 7.88 -3.76
CA ALA A 63 10.04 9.27 -3.94
C ALA A 63 10.53 10.21 -2.82
N GLN A 64 10.85 9.66 -1.65
CA GLN A 64 11.35 10.41 -0.49
C GLN A 64 12.86 10.23 -0.25
N GLY A 65 13.57 9.58 -1.17
CA GLY A 65 15.02 9.38 -1.07
C GLY A 65 15.46 8.42 0.05
N LYS A 66 14.56 7.58 0.57
CA LYS A 66 14.87 6.59 1.61
C LYS A 66 15.39 5.31 0.97
N SER A 67 16.54 4.81 1.43
CA SER A 67 17.32 3.75 0.77
C SER A 67 16.84 2.33 1.10
N LEU A 68 16.34 2.09 2.31
CA LEU A 68 16.06 0.73 2.82
C LEU A 68 15.01 -0.03 1.98
N LEU A 69 13.97 0.66 1.52
CA LEU A 69 12.84 0.06 0.81
C LEU A 69 12.97 0.17 -0.73
N GLN A 70 14.10 0.67 -1.25
CA GLN A 70 14.28 0.82 -2.71
C GLN A 70 14.34 -0.52 -3.43
N ASN A 71 14.77 -1.58 -2.74
CA ASN A 71 14.85 -2.95 -3.26
C ASN A 71 13.47 -3.54 -3.58
N TYR A 72 12.38 -2.91 -3.13
CA TYR A 72 11.02 -3.34 -3.46
C TYR A 72 10.53 -2.81 -4.81
N VAL A 73 11.29 -1.93 -5.47
CA VAL A 73 11.04 -1.47 -6.84
C VAL A 73 11.96 -2.26 -7.77
N PRO A 74 11.43 -3.16 -8.63
CA PRO A 74 12.26 -3.81 -9.65
C PRO A 74 12.82 -2.80 -10.66
#